data_AF-A0A4V6YXZ6-F1
#
_entry.id   AF-A0A4V6YXZ6-F1
#
_cell.length_a   1.000
_cell.length_b   1.000
_cell.length_c   1.000
_cell.angle_alpha   90.00
_cell.angle_beta   90.00
_cell.angle_gamma   90.00
#
_symmetry.space_group_name_H-M   'P 1'
#
loop_
_entity.id
_entity.type
_entity.pdbx_description
1 polymer ?
#
loop_
_entity_poly.entity_id
_entity_poly.type
_entity_poly.pdbx_seq_one_letter_code
_entity_poly.pdbx_strand_id
1 'polypeptide(L)'
;MQIVRSMEGMQNARIIRPGYAIEYDFFDPRDLKPTLESKFIQGLFFAGQINGTTGYEEAGAQGLLAGLNAGRYASEDEGWAPRRDQAYLGVLVDDLCTLGTKEPYRMFTSRAEYRLMLREDNADLRLTEKGRELGLVDDVRWARYNDKLEQIERERQRLRDVWLHPHSENVEQVNTLLKTPLSREANGEELLRRPEMDYALLTSIDAFQPPLADTQAAEQVEIQVKYEGYIARQQEEIERQQRNENTLLPLDLDYQQVSGLSNEVIAKLNDHKPTSIGQASRISGITPAAISILLVWLKKQGLLRRSA
;
A
#
# COMPACT_ATOMS: atom_id res chain seq x y z
N MET A 1 -0.46 -35.29 -24.04
CA MET A 1 0.51 -36.29 -23.54
C MET A 1 1.93 -36.02 -24.00
N GLN A 2 2.18 -35.83 -25.30
CA GLN A 2 3.53 -35.57 -25.83
C GLN A 2 4.20 -34.35 -25.19
N ILE A 3 3.47 -33.23 -25.03
CA ILE A 3 3.98 -32.00 -24.39
C ILE A 3 4.42 -32.24 -22.94
N VAL A 4 3.61 -32.94 -22.15
CA VAL A 4 3.95 -33.21 -20.74
C VAL A 4 5.14 -34.16 -20.65
N ARG A 5 5.17 -35.21 -21.48
CA ARG A 5 6.23 -36.22 -21.45
C ARG A 5 7.55 -35.77 -22.10
N SER A 6 7.55 -34.69 -22.86
CA SER A 6 8.79 -34.08 -23.36
C SER A 6 9.54 -33.28 -22.29
N MET A 7 8.91 -32.98 -21.15
CA MET A 7 9.55 -32.31 -20.02
C MET A 7 10.43 -33.30 -19.26
N GLU A 8 11.61 -32.84 -18.85
CA GLU A 8 12.54 -33.63 -18.03
C GLU A 8 11.87 -34.07 -16.72
N GLY A 9 12.06 -35.33 -16.34
CA GLY A 9 11.44 -35.96 -15.18
C GLY A 9 10.01 -36.47 -15.42
N MET A 10 9.34 -36.03 -16.48
CA MET A 10 7.94 -36.35 -16.77
C MET A 10 7.75 -37.41 -17.87
N GLN A 11 8.82 -38.06 -18.32
CA GLN A 11 8.79 -38.95 -19.49
C GLN A 11 7.77 -40.09 -19.36
N ASN A 12 7.54 -40.57 -18.13
CA ASN A 12 6.57 -41.63 -17.81
C ASN A 12 5.28 -41.13 -17.14
N ALA A 13 5.07 -39.81 -17.06
CA ALA A 13 3.92 -39.22 -16.38
C ALA A 13 2.58 -39.74 -16.94
N ARG A 14 1.58 -39.86 -16.06
CA ARG A 14 0.20 -40.22 -16.39
C ARG A 14 -0.72 -39.06 -16.01
N ILE A 15 -1.53 -38.60 -16.96
CA ILE A 15 -2.45 -37.47 -16.74
C ILE A 15 -3.72 -38.00 -16.06
N ILE A 16 -4.00 -37.55 -14.84
CA ILE A 16 -5.25 -37.87 -14.11
C ILE A 16 -6.40 -36.97 -14.59
N ARG A 17 -6.12 -35.68 -14.82
CA ARG A 17 -7.08 -34.69 -15.33
C ARG A 17 -6.44 -33.89 -16.46
N PRO A 18 -7.10 -33.75 -17.62
CA PRO A 18 -6.58 -32.92 -18.71
C PRO A 18 -6.64 -31.44 -18.33
N GLY A 19 -5.70 -30.65 -18.86
CA GLY A 19 -5.81 -29.19 -18.82
C GLY A 19 -6.94 -28.74 -19.75
N TYR A 20 -7.66 -27.70 -19.34
CA TYR A 20 -8.79 -27.12 -20.08
C TYR A 20 -8.88 -25.62 -19.80
N ALA A 21 -9.65 -24.91 -20.63
CA ALA A 21 -9.99 -23.51 -20.43
C ALA A 21 -11.48 -23.39 -20.11
N ILE A 22 -11.86 -22.30 -19.45
CA ILE A 22 -13.25 -21.99 -19.10
C ILE A 22 -13.54 -20.60 -19.65
N GLU A 23 -14.68 -20.47 -20.32
CA GLU A 23 -15.30 -19.20 -20.67
C GLU A 23 -16.54 -19.01 -19.82
N TYR A 24 -16.75 -17.79 -19.34
CA TYR A 24 -17.84 -17.43 -18.46
C TYR A 24 -18.20 -15.97 -18.68
N ASP A 25 -19.46 -15.63 -18.44
CA ASP A 25 -19.91 -14.24 -18.45
C ASP A 25 -19.38 -13.50 -17.21
N PHE A 26 -19.07 -12.23 -17.40
CA PHE A 26 -18.72 -11.29 -16.33
C PHE A 26 -19.36 -9.93 -16.62
N PHE A 27 -19.56 -9.12 -15.59
CA PHE A 27 -20.06 -7.76 -15.74
C PHE A 27 -18.91 -6.76 -15.68
N ASP A 28 -19.04 -5.66 -16.41
CA ASP A 28 -18.04 -4.59 -16.38
C ASP A 28 -18.00 -3.95 -14.99
N PRO A 29 -16.88 -4.05 -14.25
CA PRO A 29 -16.82 -3.54 -12.89
C PRO A 29 -16.90 -2.01 -12.80
N ARG A 30 -16.81 -1.30 -13.93
CA ARG A 30 -17.08 0.16 -13.99
C ARG A 30 -18.53 0.51 -13.68
N ASP A 31 -19.43 -0.47 -13.71
CA ASP A 31 -20.83 -0.30 -13.30
C ASP A 31 -21.02 -0.39 -11.78
N LEU A 32 -19.95 -0.62 -11.02
CA LEU A 32 -19.95 -0.64 -9.56
C LEU A 32 -19.40 0.68 -8.98
N LYS A 33 -19.91 1.04 -7.81
CA LYS A 33 -19.30 2.04 -6.92
C LYS A 33 -18.04 1.45 -6.27
N PRO A 34 -17.13 2.27 -5.72
CA PRO A 34 -15.99 1.78 -4.93
C PRO A 34 -16.37 0.97 -3.68
N THR A 35 -17.64 0.99 -3.28
CA THR A 35 -18.22 0.13 -2.24
C THR A 35 -18.63 -1.26 -2.75
N LEU A 36 -18.39 -1.55 -4.04
CA LEU A 36 -18.84 -2.73 -4.79
C LEU A 36 -20.36 -2.86 -4.98
N GLU A 37 -21.11 -1.81 -4.64
CA GLU A 37 -22.54 -1.71 -4.91
C GLU A 37 -22.78 -1.35 -6.38
N SER A 38 -23.79 -1.95 -7.02
CA SER A 38 -24.23 -1.60 -8.36
C SER A 38 -24.69 -0.14 -8.42
N LYS A 39 -24.32 0.56 -9.52
CA LYS A 39 -24.84 1.90 -9.81
C LYS A 39 -26.28 1.89 -10.31
N PHE A 40 -26.80 0.75 -10.75
CA PHE A 40 -28.14 0.62 -11.33
C PHE A 40 -29.18 0.12 -10.32
N ILE A 41 -28.78 -0.77 -9.41
CA ILE A 41 -29.67 -1.37 -8.42
C ILE A 41 -29.06 -1.17 -7.04
N GLN A 42 -29.72 -0.34 -6.22
CA GLN A 42 -29.29 -0.10 -4.84
C GLN A 42 -29.40 -1.39 -4.02
N GLY A 43 -28.43 -1.63 -3.15
CA GLY A 43 -28.36 -2.84 -2.31
C GLY A 43 -27.91 -4.11 -3.05
N LEU A 44 -27.60 -4.05 -4.35
CA LEU A 44 -27.02 -5.18 -5.09
C LEU A 44 -25.49 -5.05 -5.14
N PHE A 45 -24.77 -6.04 -4.61
CA PHE A 45 -23.31 -6.04 -4.54
C PHE A 45 -22.72 -7.20 -5.32
N PHE A 46 -21.67 -6.95 -6.09
CA PHE A 46 -20.93 -7.99 -6.83
C PHE A 46 -19.51 -8.15 -6.30
N ALA A 47 -19.01 -9.38 -6.25
CA ALA A 47 -17.66 -9.69 -5.79
C ALA A 47 -17.06 -10.91 -6.48
N GLY A 48 -15.76 -10.84 -6.77
CA GLY A 48 -14.98 -11.95 -7.29
C GLY A 48 -15.05 -12.08 -8.81
N GLN A 49 -15.07 -13.31 -9.30
CA GLN A 49 -14.92 -13.59 -10.73
C GLN A 49 -15.98 -12.92 -11.62
N ILE A 50 -17.17 -12.67 -11.08
CA ILE A 50 -18.25 -11.92 -11.75
C ILE A 50 -17.86 -10.48 -12.11
N ASN A 51 -16.88 -9.90 -11.40
CA ASN A 51 -16.32 -8.56 -11.65
C ASN A 51 -15.10 -8.59 -12.59
N GLY A 52 -14.81 -9.74 -13.21
CA GLY A 52 -13.69 -9.88 -14.13
C GLY A 52 -12.32 -10.06 -13.46
N THR A 53 -12.26 -10.43 -12.17
CA THR A 53 -10.99 -10.83 -11.53
C THR A 53 -10.73 -12.34 -11.65
N THR A 54 -9.47 -12.75 -11.64
CA THR A 54 -9.10 -14.17 -11.51
C THR A 54 -8.09 -14.36 -10.39
N GLY A 55 -8.47 -15.15 -9.38
CA GLY A 55 -7.66 -15.39 -8.18
C GLY A 55 -8.53 -15.50 -6.93
N TYR A 56 -8.09 -16.32 -5.98
CA TYR A 56 -8.87 -16.55 -4.76
C TYR A 56 -8.78 -15.37 -3.81
N GLU A 57 -7.62 -14.72 -3.77
CA GLU A 57 -7.28 -13.58 -2.95
C GLU A 57 -8.08 -12.34 -3.39
N GLU A 58 -8.12 -12.06 -4.70
CA GLU A 58 -8.92 -11.00 -5.29
C GLU A 58 -10.41 -11.19 -4.99
N ALA A 59 -10.90 -12.42 -5.14
CA ALA A 59 -12.30 -12.73 -4.89
C ALA A 59 -12.66 -12.68 -3.40
N GLY A 60 -11.79 -13.20 -2.52
CA GLY A 60 -11.97 -13.15 -1.08
C GLY A 60 -11.96 -11.73 -0.54
N ALA A 61 -11.06 -10.88 -1.04
CA ALA A 61 -10.96 -9.48 -0.65
C ALA A 61 -12.20 -8.67 -1.08
N GLN A 62 -12.66 -8.84 -2.33
CA GLN A 62 -13.91 -8.25 -2.79
C GLN A 62 -15.12 -8.77 -2.01
N GLY A 63 -15.17 -10.07 -1.71
CA GLY A 63 -16.25 -10.69 -0.96
C GLY A 63 -16.37 -10.12 0.45
N LEU A 64 -15.25 -9.90 1.13
CA LEU A 64 -15.21 -9.26 2.44
C LEU A 64 -15.76 -7.82 2.37
N LEU A 65 -15.34 -7.03 1.38
CA LEU A 65 -15.80 -5.65 1.23
C LEU A 65 -17.29 -5.57 0.86
N ALA A 66 -17.72 -6.37 -0.12
CA ALA A 66 -19.12 -6.44 -0.55
C ALA A 66 -20.03 -6.93 0.58
N GLY A 67 -19.62 -7.96 1.32
CA GLY A 67 -20.37 -8.49 2.46
C GLY A 67 -20.49 -7.47 3.59
N LEU A 68 -19.40 -6.79 3.93
CA LEU A 68 -19.42 -5.67 4.88
C LEU A 68 -20.41 -4.59 4.45
N ASN A 69 -20.31 -4.11 3.21
CA ASN A 69 -21.16 -3.02 2.74
C ASN A 69 -22.61 -3.43 2.55
N ALA A 70 -22.90 -4.69 2.25
CA ALA A 70 -24.26 -5.23 2.27
C ALA A 70 -24.85 -5.21 3.69
N GLY A 71 -24.06 -5.60 4.70
CA GLY A 71 -24.48 -5.51 6.11
C GLY A 71 -24.70 -4.07 6.59
N ARG A 72 -23.85 -3.14 6.16
CA ARG A 72 -24.00 -1.70 6.43
C ARG A 72 -25.23 -1.12 5.73
N TYR A 73 -25.44 -1.45 4.46
CA TYR A 73 -26.65 -1.05 3.71
C TYR A 73 -27.93 -1.53 4.41
N ALA A 74 -27.97 -2.78 4.86
CA ALA A 74 -29.10 -3.33 5.61
C ALA A 74 -29.33 -2.63 6.97
N SER A 75 -28.30 -1.99 7.51
CA SER A 75 -28.34 -1.22 8.76
C SER A 75 -28.51 0.29 8.51
N GLU A 76 -28.77 0.71 7.27
CA GLU A 76 -28.86 2.12 6.84
C GLU A 76 -27.59 2.95 7.10
N ASP A 77 -26.45 2.27 7.20
CA ASP A 77 -25.13 2.84 7.39
C ASP A 77 -24.44 3.16 6.04
N GLU A 78 -23.58 4.17 6.01
CA GLU A 78 -22.74 4.45 4.84
C GLU A 78 -21.73 3.34 4.55
N GLY A 79 -21.62 2.92 3.29
CA GLY A 79 -20.64 1.94 2.85
C GLY A 79 -19.21 2.42 2.99
N TRP A 80 -18.29 1.50 3.33
CA TRP A 80 -16.86 1.77 3.39
C TRP A 80 -16.20 1.45 2.06
N ALA A 81 -15.27 2.30 1.64
CA ALA A 81 -14.38 2.05 0.51
C ALA A 81 -12.94 2.34 0.95
N PRO A 82 -12.07 1.32 1.10
CA PRO A 82 -10.67 1.55 1.44
C PRO A 82 -9.98 2.32 0.32
N ARG A 83 -9.16 3.31 0.68
CA ARG A 83 -8.40 4.07 -0.30
C ARG A 83 -7.19 3.28 -0.80
N ARG A 84 -6.69 3.66 -1.98
CA ARG A 84 -5.48 3.08 -2.60
C ARG A 84 -4.24 3.19 -1.72
N ASP A 85 -4.10 4.27 -0.94
CA ASP A 85 -2.97 4.49 -0.03
C ASP A 85 -3.06 3.69 1.28
N GLN A 86 -4.20 3.07 1.56
CA GLN A 86 -4.45 2.34 2.81
C GLN A 86 -4.28 0.84 2.66
N ALA A 87 -4.66 0.27 1.50
CA ALA A 87 -4.63 -1.17 1.29
C ALA A 87 -4.58 -1.56 -0.18
N TYR A 88 -3.97 -2.72 -0.46
CA TYR A 88 -4.09 -3.39 -1.75
C TYR A 88 -5.54 -3.74 -2.12
N LEU A 89 -6.43 -3.96 -1.15
CA LEU A 89 -7.88 -4.06 -1.40
C LEU A 89 -8.43 -2.77 -2.03
N GLY A 90 -7.99 -1.60 -1.57
CA GLY A 90 -8.38 -0.32 -2.16
C GLY A 90 -7.83 -0.15 -3.57
N VAL A 91 -6.57 -0.55 -3.81
CA VAL A 91 -5.98 -0.56 -5.16
C VAL A 91 -6.77 -1.45 -6.13
N LEU A 92 -7.09 -2.68 -5.70
CA LEU A 92 -7.87 -3.64 -6.48
C LEU A 92 -9.22 -3.05 -6.91
N VAL A 93 -9.99 -2.54 -5.94
CA VAL A 93 -11.35 -2.08 -6.18
C VAL A 93 -11.36 -0.79 -7.00
N ASP A 94 -10.44 0.14 -6.71
CA ASP A 94 -10.33 1.37 -7.48
C ASP A 94 -9.91 1.11 -8.94
N ASP A 95 -8.94 0.22 -9.18
CA ASP A 95 -8.54 -0.17 -10.53
C ASP A 95 -9.74 -0.77 -11.29
N LEU A 96 -10.48 -1.70 -10.68
CA LEU A 96 -11.64 -2.33 -11.30
C LEU A 96 -12.75 -1.31 -11.64
N CYS A 97 -13.16 -0.49 -10.66
CA CYS A 97 -14.26 0.46 -10.85
C CYS A 97 -13.89 1.65 -11.75
N THR A 98 -12.60 1.97 -11.89
CA THR A 98 -12.14 3.10 -12.70
C THR A 98 -11.74 2.69 -14.11
N LEU A 99 -10.94 1.64 -14.24
CA LEU A 99 -10.33 1.23 -15.51
C LEU A 99 -11.14 0.15 -16.23
N GLY A 100 -11.96 -0.62 -15.49
CA GLY A 100 -12.55 -1.84 -16.01
C GLY A 100 -11.50 -2.93 -16.21
N THR A 101 -11.86 -3.98 -16.94
CA THR A 101 -10.91 -5.03 -17.28
C THR A 101 -11.23 -5.66 -18.65
N LYS A 102 -10.20 -5.83 -19.49
CA LYS A 102 -10.33 -6.50 -20.81
C LYS A 102 -9.92 -7.97 -20.76
N GLU A 103 -8.94 -8.27 -19.92
CA GLU A 103 -8.53 -9.63 -19.53
C GLU A 103 -8.82 -9.81 -18.03
N PRO A 104 -8.88 -11.03 -17.49
CA PRO A 104 -9.13 -11.20 -16.08
C PRO A 104 -8.06 -10.49 -15.22
N TYR A 105 -8.48 -9.55 -14.37
CA TYR A 105 -7.58 -8.76 -13.53
C TYR A 105 -6.85 -9.63 -12.52
N ARG A 106 -5.56 -9.36 -12.33
CA ARG A 106 -4.68 -10.01 -11.34
C ARG A 106 -3.87 -8.96 -10.56
N MET A 107 -3.75 -9.14 -9.25
CA MET A 107 -3.01 -8.21 -8.39
C MET A 107 -1.54 -8.08 -8.76
N PHE A 108 -0.93 -9.14 -9.30
CA PHE A 108 0.48 -9.09 -9.72
C PHE A 108 0.74 -8.03 -10.80
N THR A 109 -0.26 -7.73 -11.64
CA THR A 109 -0.17 -6.68 -12.67
C THR A 109 -0.56 -5.29 -12.16
N SER A 110 -1.08 -5.19 -10.94
CA SER A 110 -1.47 -3.92 -10.33
C SER A 110 -0.26 -3.04 -10.03
N ARG A 111 -0.42 -1.74 -10.21
CA ARG A 111 0.59 -0.75 -9.82
C ARG A 111 0.14 -0.07 -8.54
N ALA A 112 0.45 -0.67 -7.39
CA ALA A 112 0.45 0.08 -6.14
C ALA A 112 1.60 1.09 -6.15
N GLU A 113 1.28 2.38 -6.07
CA GLU A 113 2.24 3.47 -6.01
C GLU A 113 2.93 3.53 -4.63
N TYR A 114 2.23 3.04 -3.60
CA TYR A 114 2.63 3.14 -2.20
C TYR A 114 3.21 1.83 -1.63
N ARG A 115 4.02 1.10 -2.40
CA ARG A 115 4.54 -0.24 -2.02
C ARG A 115 5.29 -0.26 -0.69
N LEU A 116 5.98 0.83 -0.33
CA LEU A 116 6.72 0.89 0.94
C LEU A 116 5.78 1.03 2.14
N MET A 117 4.58 1.59 1.95
CA MET A 117 3.54 1.66 2.99
C MET A 117 2.68 0.40 3.01
N LEU A 118 2.35 -0.14 1.84
CA LEU A 118 1.42 -1.26 1.65
C LEU A 118 2.13 -2.61 1.71
N ARG A 119 2.80 -2.88 2.82
CA ARG A 119 3.54 -4.14 3.00
C ARG A 119 2.70 -5.20 3.71
N GLU A 120 3.08 -6.45 3.55
CA GLU A 120 2.45 -7.58 4.21
C GLU A 120 2.64 -7.53 5.73
N ASP A 121 3.80 -7.10 6.23
CA ASP A 121 4.19 -7.07 7.65
C ASP A 121 3.36 -6.09 8.49
N ASN A 122 2.73 -5.10 7.86
CA ASN A 122 2.05 -3.99 8.53
C ASN A 122 0.56 -3.86 8.18
N ALA A 123 -0.04 -4.87 7.55
CA ALA A 123 -1.45 -4.84 7.17
C ALA A 123 -2.38 -4.68 8.38
N ASP A 124 -2.02 -5.28 9.51
CA ASP A 124 -2.71 -5.12 10.79
C ASP A 124 -2.64 -3.68 11.31
N LEU A 125 -1.47 -3.05 11.26
CA LEU A 125 -1.29 -1.64 11.64
C LEU A 125 -2.12 -0.69 10.80
N ARG A 126 -2.33 -1.02 9.52
CA ARG A 126 -3.12 -0.18 8.60
C ARG A 126 -4.63 -0.38 8.71
N LEU A 127 -5.09 -1.59 9.03
CA LEU A 127 -6.50 -1.97 8.84
C LEU A 127 -7.22 -2.47 10.10
N THR A 128 -6.52 -2.87 11.17
CA THR A 128 -7.18 -3.45 12.35
C THR A 128 -8.07 -2.44 13.06
N GLU A 129 -7.62 -1.21 13.23
CA GLU A 129 -8.42 -0.13 13.83
C GLU A 129 -9.69 0.12 13.03
N LYS A 130 -9.58 0.28 11.70
CA LYS A 130 -10.76 0.41 10.83
C LYS A 130 -11.66 -0.82 10.89
N GLY A 131 -11.10 -2.02 10.94
CA GLY A 131 -11.86 -3.26 11.10
C GLY A 131 -12.60 -3.33 12.45
N ARG A 132 -12.04 -2.75 13.51
CA ARG A 132 -12.69 -2.62 14.83
C ARG A 132 -13.84 -1.63 14.79
N GLU A 133 -13.64 -0.46 14.20
CA GLU A 133 -14.70 0.53 13.98
C GLU A 133 -15.88 -0.05 13.18
N LEU A 134 -15.58 -0.92 12.21
CA LEU A 134 -16.57 -1.59 11.35
C LEU A 134 -17.19 -2.85 11.99
N GLY A 135 -16.79 -3.21 13.22
CA GLY A 135 -17.34 -4.38 13.94
C GLY A 135 -16.86 -5.75 13.45
N LEU A 136 -15.81 -5.81 12.62
CA LEU A 136 -15.25 -7.06 12.08
C LEU A 136 -14.12 -7.64 12.95
N VAL A 137 -13.51 -6.83 13.80
CA VAL A 137 -12.40 -7.23 14.68
C VAL A 137 -12.92 -7.50 16.08
N ASP A 138 -12.76 -8.75 16.54
CA ASP A 138 -13.16 -9.18 17.88
C ASP A 138 -12.23 -8.63 18.99
N ASP A 139 -12.65 -8.82 20.24
CA ASP A 139 -11.92 -8.30 21.41
C ASP A 139 -10.55 -8.94 21.58
N VAL A 140 -10.40 -10.22 21.23
CA VAL A 140 -9.13 -10.95 21.35
C VAL A 140 -8.10 -10.39 20.37
N ARG A 141 -8.49 -10.21 19.11
CA ARG A 141 -7.64 -9.61 18.09
C ARG A 141 -7.34 -8.14 18.39
N TRP A 142 -8.34 -7.40 18.88
CA TRP A 142 -8.15 -6.01 19.28
C TRP A 142 -7.15 -5.87 20.43
N ALA A 143 -7.25 -6.70 21.47
CA ALA A 143 -6.32 -6.69 22.59
C ALA A 143 -4.89 -7.02 22.13
N ARG A 144 -4.72 -8.05 21.29
CA ARG A 144 -3.42 -8.42 20.73
C ARG A 144 -2.80 -7.30 19.87
N TYR A 145 -3.63 -6.62 19.08
CA TYR A 145 -3.20 -5.48 18.28
C TYR A 145 -2.68 -4.32 19.13
N ASN A 146 -3.42 -3.94 20.17
CA ASN A 146 -3.01 -2.85 21.06
C ASN A 146 -1.73 -3.18 21.83
N ASP A 147 -1.61 -4.42 22.33
CA ASP A 147 -0.39 -4.90 22.98
C ASP A 147 0.83 -4.81 22.05
N LYS A 148 0.71 -5.27 20.80
CA LYS A 148 1.77 -5.13 19.78
C LYS A 148 2.12 -3.66 19.54
N LEU A 149 1.13 -2.79 19.38
CA LEU A 149 1.33 -1.36 19.11
C LEU A 149 2.04 -0.66 20.27
N GLU A 150 1.63 -0.94 21.51
CA GLU A 150 2.26 -0.40 22.71
C GLU A 150 3.71 -0.90 22.86
N GLN A 151 3.97 -2.18 22.59
CA GLN A 151 5.32 -2.73 22.64
C GLN A 151 6.25 -2.10 21.60
N ILE A 152 5.76 -1.88 20.37
CA ILE A 152 6.53 -1.17 19.33
C ILE A 152 6.93 0.22 19.81
N GLU A 153 5.97 1.03 20.29
CA GLU A 153 6.27 2.41 20.71
C GLU A 153 7.18 2.47 21.94
N ARG A 154 6.95 1.60 22.93
CA ARG A 154 7.83 1.50 24.12
C ARG A 154 9.25 1.11 23.73
N GLU A 155 9.41 0.15 22.84
CA GLU A 155 10.72 -0.31 22.42
C GLU A 155 11.46 0.74 21.60
N ARG A 156 10.77 1.41 20.67
CA ARG A 156 11.33 2.56 19.95
C ARG A 156 11.78 3.65 20.90
N GLN A 157 10.97 3.96 21.91
CA GLN A 157 11.33 4.95 22.92
C GLN A 157 12.57 4.52 23.73
N ARG A 158 12.61 3.26 24.18
CA ARG A 158 13.79 2.70 24.86
C ARG A 158 15.06 2.81 24.01
N LEU A 159 14.98 2.47 22.71
CA LEU A 159 16.11 2.59 21.79
C LEU A 159 16.55 4.05 21.58
N ARG A 160 15.65 5.03 21.69
CA ARG A 160 16.01 6.47 21.64
C ARG A 160 16.68 6.96 22.93
N ASP A 161 16.30 6.39 24.07
CA ASP A 161 16.74 6.83 25.39
C ASP A 161 18.10 6.24 25.80
N VAL A 162 18.50 5.10 25.22
CA VAL A 162 19.81 4.50 25.47
C VAL A 162 20.85 5.04 24.49
N TRP A 163 21.82 5.79 25.03
CA TRP A 163 22.92 6.40 24.27
C TRP A 163 24.23 5.66 24.49
N LEU A 164 24.99 5.47 23.41
CA LEU A 164 26.36 5.01 23.46
C LEU A 164 27.32 6.13 23.10
N HIS A 165 28.33 6.31 23.94
CA HIS A 165 29.39 7.27 23.70
C HIS A 165 30.64 6.57 23.16
N PRO A 166 31.39 7.19 22.22
CA PRO A 166 32.59 6.59 21.60
C PRO A 166 33.69 6.13 22.56
N HIS A 167 33.69 6.61 23.82
CA HIS A 167 34.70 6.32 24.83
C HIS A 167 34.13 5.56 26.04
N SER A 168 32.94 4.96 25.91
CA SER A 168 32.30 4.18 26.97
C SER A 168 32.73 2.71 26.94
N GLU A 169 32.64 2.01 28.07
CA GLU A 169 33.09 0.60 28.20
C GLU A 169 32.38 -0.35 27.22
N ASN A 170 31.14 -0.05 26.82
CA ASN A 170 30.34 -0.90 25.94
C ASN A 170 30.58 -0.63 24.43
N VAL A 171 31.44 0.34 24.08
CA VAL A 171 31.63 0.74 22.67
C VAL A 171 32.37 -0.33 21.86
N GLU A 172 33.25 -1.11 22.48
CA GLU A 172 34.02 -2.15 21.79
C GLU A 172 33.12 -3.24 21.22
N GLN A 173 32.12 -3.70 21.99
CA GLN A 173 31.12 -4.66 21.52
C GLN A 173 30.44 -4.15 20.24
N VAL A 174 30.08 -2.87 20.20
CA VAL A 174 29.43 -2.24 19.05
C VAL A 174 30.40 -2.07 17.88
N ASN A 175 31.62 -1.58 18.13
CA ASN A 175 32.61 -1.32 17.10
C ASN A 175 33.04 -2.59 16.34
N THR A 176 32.96 -3.77 16.97
CA THR A 176 33.23 -5.04 16.27
C THR A 176 32.16 -5.44 15.26
N LEU A 177 30.92 -4.98 15.46
CA LEU A 177 29.78 -5.25 14.59
C LEU A 177 29.64 -4.20 13.47
N LEU A 178 30.18 -3.00 13.69
CA LEU A 178 30.11 -1.89 12.74
C LEU A 178 31.23 -1.94 11.69
N LYS A 179 30.92 -1.53 10.45
CA LYS A 179 31.95 -1.34 9.41
C LYS A 179 32.83 -0.13 9.67
N THR A 180 32.26 0.89 10.30
CA THR A 180 32.96 2.12 10.68
C THR A 180 32.69 2.39 12.15
N PRO A 181 33.74 2.47 12.99
CA PRO A 181 33.60 2.72 14.42
C PRO A 181 32.78 3.97 14.73
N LEU A 182 32.18 3.96 15.92
CA LEU A 182 31.37 5.07 16.39
C LEU A 182 32.24 6.33 16.62
N SER A 183 31.98 7.40 15.87
CA SER A 183 32.76 8.66 15.96
C SER A 183 32.10 9.74 16.83
N ARG A 184 30.79 9.67 17.00
CA ARG A 184 29.96 10.56 17.85
C ARG A 184 28.98 9.71 18.64
N GLU A 185 28.37 10.27 19.67
CA GLU A 185 27.28 9.58 20.38
C GLU A 185 26.15 9.18 19.41
N ALA A 186 25.60 8.00 19.62
CA ALA A 186 24.45 7.49 18.88
C ALA A 186 23.55 6.68 19.82
N ASN A 187 22.25 6.77 19.61
CA ASN A 187 21.28 5.94 20.31
C ASN A 187 20.99 4.64 19.53
N GLY A 188 20.21 3.75 20.13
CA GLY A 188 19.83 2.46 19.55
C GLY A 188 19.13 2.59 18.19
N GLU A 189 18.21 3.55 18.01
CA GLU A 189 17.56 3.77 16.71
C GLU A 189 18.57 4.21 15.65
N GLU A 190 19.49 5.12 15.97
CA GLU A 190 20.55 5.57 15.04
C GLU A 190 21.49 4.43 14.62
N LEU A 191 21.81 3.53 15.55
CA LEU A 191 22.60 2.33 15.25
C LEU A 191 21.82 1.34 14.38
N LEU A 192 20.54 1.13 14.66
CA LEU A 192 19.66 0.23 13.90
C LEU A 192 19.39 0.71 12.47
N ARG A 193 19.46 2.03 12.21
CA ARG A 193 19.40 2.59 10.84
C ARG A 193 20.61 2.19 9.98
N ARG A 194 21.71 1.73 10.58
CA ARG A 194 22.90 1.31 9.81
C ARG A 194 22.59 -0.01 9.09
N PRO A 195 22.97 -0.14 7.80
CA PRO A 195 22.60 -1.29 6.99
C PRO A 195 23.22 -2.60 7.47
N GLU A 196 24.34 -2.55 8.20
CA GLU A 196 24.98 -3.71 8.82
C GLU A 196 24.37 -4.15 10.16
N MET A 197 23.43 -3.39 10.73
CA MET A 197 22.82 -3.67 12.02
C MET A 197 21.38 -4.15 11.86
N ASP A 198 21.01 -5.24 12.53
CA ASP A 198 19.62 -5.68 12.70
C ASP A 198 19.24 -5.68 14.18
N TYR A 199 17.96 -5.89 14.50
CA TYR A 199 17.48 -5.78 15.89
C TYR A 199 18.08 -6.87 16.79
N ALA A 200 18.32 -8.06 16.26
CA ALA A 200 18.90 -9.18 17.00
C ALA A 200 20.37 -8.89 17.37
N LEU A 201 21.16 -8.37 16.44
CA LEU A 201 22.53 -7.92 16.68
C LEU A 201 22.57 -6.75 17.65
N LEU A 202 21.67 -5.77 17.49
CA LEU A 202 21.61 -4.62 18.39
C LEU A 202 21.36 -5.06 19.83
N THR A 203 20.38 -5.93 20.05
CA THR A 203 20.00 -6.43 21.38
C THR A 203 20.93 -7.50 21.93
N SER A 204 21.91 -7.97 21.15
CA SER A 204 23.01 -8.80 21.67
C SER A 204 24.03 -8.00 22.49
N ILE A 205 24.08 -6.68 22.30
CA ILE A 205 24.92 -5.75 23.05
C ILE A 205 24.31 -5.51 24.43
N ASP A 206 25.12 -5.59 25.48
CA ASP A 206 24.66 -5.50 26.88
C ASP A 206 23.85 -4.23 27.17
N ALA A 207 24.20 -3.11 26.53
CA ALA A 207 23.50 -1.84 26.67
C ALA A 207 22.05 -1.86 26.15
N PHE A 208 21.74 -2.72 25.19
CA PHE A 208 20.42 -2.81 24.56
C PHE A 208 19.64 -4.07 24.95
N GLN A 209 20.17 -4.89 25.87
CA GLN A 209 19.41 -5.98 26.47
C GLN A 209 18.31 -5.48 27.43
N PRO A 210 17.28 -6.29 27.68
CA PRO A 210 16.93 -7.53 26.97
C PRO A 210 16.21 -7.24 25.62
N PRO A 211 16.20 -8.19 24.68
CA PRO A 211 15.37 -8.09 23.48
C PRO A 211 13.88 -8.17 23.82
N LEU A 212 13.06 -7.55 22.97
CA LEU A 212 11.61 -7.69 23.06
C LEU A 212 11.18 -9.15 22.81
N ALA A 213 10.33 -9.68 23.68
CA ALA A 213 9.87 -11.07 23.60
C ALA A 213 8.88 -11.30 22.43
N ASP A 214 8.10 -10.28 22.06
CA ASP A 214 7.20 -10.34 20.93
C ASP A 214 7.97 -10.13 19.61
N THR A 215 8.13 -11.22 18.86
CA THR A 215 8.88 -11.20 17.60
C THR A 215 8.23 -10.33 16.53
N GLN A 216 6.90 -10.20 16.50
CA GLN A 216 6.22 -9.35 15.51
C GLN A 216 6.41 -7.87 15.82
N ALA A 217 6.43 -7.50 17.10
CA ALA A 217 6.73 -6.14 17.51
C ALA A 217 8.22 -5.81 17.26
N ALA A 218 9.13 -6.74 17.58
CA ALA A 218 10.57 -6.58 17.35
C ALA A 218 10.91 -6.37 15.86
N GLU A 219 10.37 -7.23 14.99
CA GLU A 219 10.50 -7.09 13.53
C GLU A 219 9.97 -5.73 13.06
N GLN A 220 8.82 -5.30 13.59
CA GLN A 220 8.23 -4.03 13.17
C GLN A 220 8.99 -2.82 13.67
N VAL A 221 9.62 -2.87 14.85
CA VAL A 221 10.56 -1.83 15.31
C VAL A 221 11.71 -1.68 14.32
N GLU A 222 12.33 -2.79 13.91
CA GLU A 222 13.43 -2.77 12.94
C GLU A 222 13.00 -2.16 11.60
N ILE A 223 11.88 -2.62 11.06
CA ILE A 223 11.36 -2.14 9.78
C ILE A 223 11.01 -0.65 9.88
N GLN A 224 10.30 -0.22 10.92
CA GLN A 224 9.95 1.19 11.08
C GLN A 224 11.17 2.08 11.16
N VAL A 225 12.20 1.69 11.92
CA VAL A 225 13.43 2.49 12.07
C VAL A 225 14.21 2.55 10.76
N LYS A 226 14.40 1.41 10.08
CA LYS A 226 15.17 1.35 8.82
C LYS A 226 14.49 2.08 7.66
N TYR A 227 13.16 2.03 7.60
CA TYR A 227 12.39 2.62 6.50
C TYR A 227 11.78 3.99 6.84
N GLU A 228 12.01 4.53 8.05
CA GLU A 228 11.41 5.77 8.56
C GLU A 228 11.46 6.94 7.55
N GLY A 229 12.64 7.23 7.00
CA GLY A 229 12.80 8.34 6.05
C GLY A 229 12.06 8.13 4.72
N TYR A 230 11.96 6.88 4.26
CA TYR A 230 11.23 6.56 3.03
C TYR A 230 9.71 6.58 3.26
N ILE A 231 9.27 6.06 4.41
CA ILE A 231 7.87 6.09 4.86
C ILE A 231 7.40 7.54 5.02
N ALA A 232 8.16 8.37 5.73
CA ALA A 232 7.82 9.78 5.94
C ALA A 232 7.70 10.55 4.62
N ARG A 233 8.63 10.32 3.68
CA ARG A 233 8.56 10.93 2.35
C ARG A 233 7.31 10.48 1.57
N GLN A 234 7.00 9.19 1.60
CA GLN A 234 5.82 8.64 0.93
C GLN A 234 4.52 9.19 1.55
N GLN A 235 4.47 9.34 2.86
CA GLN A 235 3.35 9.95 3.57
C GLN A 235 3.14 11.42 3.16
N GLU A 236 4.21 12.21 3.06
CA GLU A 236 4.13 13.59 2.57
C GLU A 236 3.59 13.66 1.12
N GLU A 237 4.00 12.72 0.26
CA GLU A 237 3.50 12.61 -1.11
C GLU A 237 1.99 12.30 -1.16
N ILE A 238 1.52 11.37 -0.31
CA ILE A 238 0.10 11.03 -0.15
C ILE A 238 -0.71 12.26 0.29
N GLU A 239 -0.28 12.93 1.36
CA GLU A 239 -0.96 14.12 1.90
C GLU A 239 -1.00 15.26 0.89
N ARG A 240 0.07 15.43 0.10
CA ARG A 240 0.08 16.41 -0.98
C ARG A 240 -0.89 16.04 -2.09
N GLN A 241 -1.01 14.75 -2.44
CA GLN A 241 -1.97 14.30 -3.45
C GLN A 241 -3.41 14.49 -2.98
N GLN A 242 -3.73 14.11 -1.74
CA GLN A 242 -5.05 14.28 -1.13
C GLN A 242 -5.46 15.76 -1.08
N ARG A 243 -4.56 16.65 -0.63
CA ARG A 243 -4.83 18.10 -0.61
C ARG A 243 -5.18 18.68 -1.98
N ASN A 244 -4.64 18.11 -3.04
CA ASN A 244 -4.84 18.60 -4.40
C ASN A 244 -5.87 17.78 -5.19
N GLU A 245 -6.54 16.79 -4.59
CA GLU A 245 -7.46 15.91 -5.30
C GLU A 245 -8.59 16.70 -6.00
N ASN A 246 -9.10 17.73 -5.32
CA ASN A 246 -10.15 18.62 -5.82
C ASN A 246 -9.64 19.86 -6.57
N THR A 247 -8.33 19.95 -6.84
CA THR A 247 -7.78 21.06 -7.63
C THR A 247 -8.30 20.96 -9.06
N LEU A 248 -9.06 21.98 -9.48
CA LEU A 248 -9.65 22.05 -10.81
C LEU A 248 -8.58 22.29 -11.88
N LEU A 249 -8.78 21.67 -13.04
CA LEU A 249 -7.98 21.87 -14.24
C LEU A 249 -8.82 22.65 -15.27
N PRO A 250 -8.24 23.66 -15.95
CA PRO A 250 -8.94 24.34 -17.04
C PRO A 250 -9.31 23.34 -18.15
N LEU A 251 -10.56 23.39 -18.61
CA LEU A 251 -11.09 22.46 -19.63
C LEU A 251 -10.35 22.58 -20.98
N ASP A 252 -9.86 23.77 -21.28
CA ASP A 252 -9.15 24.16 -22.49
C ASP A 252 -7.62 24.07 -22.35
N LEU A 253 -7.11 23.56 -21.23
CA LEU A 253 -5.67 23.40 -21.03
C LEU A 253 -5.08 22.47 -22.11
N ASP A 254 -4.09 22.98 -22.84
CA ASP A 254 -3.23 22.17 -23.69
C ASP A 254 -1.99 21.72 -22.90
N TYR A 255 -1.94 20.41 -22.62
CA TYR A 255 -0.87 19.81 -21.83
C TYR A 255 0.50 19.82 -22.55
N GLN A 256 0.57 20.14 -23.85
CA GLN A 256 1.84 20.40 -24.53
C GLN A 256 2.61 21.59 -23.94
N GLN A 257 1.89 22.53 -23.30
CA GLN A 257 2.48 23.71 -22.66
C GLN A 257 3.11 23.40 -21.28
N VAL A 258 2.90 22.19 -20.75
CA VAL A 258 3.41 21.77 -19.44
C VAL A 258 4.78 21.13 -19.62
N SER A 259 5.84 21.90 -19.40
CA SER A 259 7.21 21.43 -19.54
C SER A 259 7.56 20.33 -18.54
N GLY A 260 8.16 19.24 -19.03
CA GLY A 260 8.59 18.08 -18.24
C GLY A 260 7.67 16.86 -18.31
N LEU A 261 6.47 16.97 -18.89
CA LEU A 261 5.63 15.80 -19.17
C LEU A 261 6.16 15.02 -20.37
N SER A 262 6.03 13.69 -20.34
CA SER A 262 6.37 12.85 -21.50
C SER A 262 5.28 12.95 -22.58
N ASN A 263 5.62 12.66 -23.83
CA ASN A 263 4.66 12.67 -24.94
C ASN A 263 3.48 11.72 -24.71
N GLU A 264 3.72 10.57 -24.06
CA GLU A 264 2.64 9.63 -23.69
C GLU A 264 1.68 10.24 -22.67
N VAL A 265 2.22 10.90 -21.63
CA VAL A 265 1.43 11.57 -20.60
C VAL A 265 0.64 12.73 -21.20
N ILE A 266 1.27 13.54 -22.05
CA ILE A 266 0.62 14.65 -22.75
C ILE A 266 -0.54 14.14 -23.60
N ALA A 267 -0.30 13.09 -24.41
CA ALA A 267 -1.34 12.49 -25.25
C ALA A 267 -2.53 12.02 -24.40
N LYS A 268 -2.28 11.29 -23.31
CA LYS A 268 -3.31 10.80 -22.40
C LYS A 268 -4.11 11.93 -21.73
N LEU A 269 -3.44 12.96 -21.22
CA LEU A 269 -4.13 14.08 -20.57
C LEU A 269 -4.94 14.91 -21.57
N ASN A 270 -4.45 15.09 -22.79
CA ASN A 270 -5.18 15.80 -23.85
C ASN A 270 -6.34 14.98 -24.42
N ASP A 271 -6.25 13.65 -24.45
CA ASP A 271 -7.33 12.75 -24.86
C ASP A 271 -8.46 12.69 -23.81
N HIS A 272 -8.09 12.50 -22.53
CA HIS A 272 -9.05 12.36 -21.44
C HIS A 272 -9.62 13.69 -20.92
N LYS A 273 -8.94 14.83 -21.13
CA LYS A 273 -9.30 16.16 -20.61
C LYS A 273 -9.84 16.15 -19.17
N PRO A 274 -9.03 15.73 -18.18
CA PRO A 274 -9.49 15.66 -16.79
C PRO A 274 -9.85 17.05 -16.26
N THR A 275 -10.91 17.10 -15.48
CA THR A 275 -11.48 18.29 -14.84
C THR A 275 -10.84 18.60 -13.48
N SER A 276 -10.14 17.63 -12.89
CA SER A 276 -9.39 17.81 -11.64
C SER A 276 -8.09 17.01 -11.63
N ILE A 277 -7.16 17.41 -10.74
CA ILE A 277 -5.92 16.67 -10.49
C ILE A 277 -6.19 15.24 -10.02
N GLY A 278 -7.21 15.04 -9.18
CA GLY A 278 -7.65 13.71 -8.78
C GLY A 278 -8.04 12.85 -9.98
N GLN A 279 -8.88 13.39 -10.87
CA GLN A 279 -9.25 12.68 -12.11
C GLN A 279 -8.03 12.40 -12.99
N ALA A 280 -7.11 13.37 -13.12
CA ALA A 280 -5.89 13.18 -13.90
C ALA A 280 -5.01 12.06 -13.35
N SER A 281 -4.88 11.97 -12.02
CA SER A 281 -4.06 10.96 -11.34
C SER A 281 -4.54 9.52 -11.53
N ARG A 282 -5.83 9.35 -11.80
CA ARG A 282 -6.48 8.04 -12.03
C ARG A 282 -6.40 7.56 -13.48
N ILE A 283 -5.91 8.38 -14.41
CA ILE A 283 -5.74 7.98 -15.80
C ILE A 283 -4.58 6.98 -15.89
N SER A 284 -4.82 5.83 -16.51
CA SER A 284 -3.83 4.77 -16.64
C SER A 284 -2.54 5.25 -17.31
N GLY A 285 -1.42 5.08 -16.61
CA GLY A 285 -0.09 5.49 -17.06
C GLY A 285 0.28 6.94 -16.78
N ILE A 286 -0.59 7.71 -16.11
CA ILE A 286 -0.17 8.95 -15.45
C ILE A 286 0.56 8.59 -14.16
N THR A 287 1.73 9.18 -13.94
CA THR A 287 2.57 8.88 -12.77
C THR A 287 2.44 9.98 -11.71
N PRO A 288 2.73 9.69 -10.43
CA PRO A 288 2.83 10.72 -9.39
C PRO A 288 3.81 11.85 -9.76
N ALA A 289 4.87 11.53 -10.48
CA ALA A 289 5.81 12.52 -11.01
C ALA A 289 5.15 13.47 -12.04
N ALA A 290 4.34 12.95 -12.96
CA ALA A 290 3.58 13.77 -13.90
C ALA A 290 2.59 14.70 -13.19
N ILE A 291 1.88 14.21 -12.17
CA ILE A 291 0.99 15.04 -11.34
C ILE A 291 1.78 16.12 -10.58
N SER A 292 2.97 15.79 -10.08
CA SER A 292 3.86 16.75 -9.43
C SER A 292 4.24 17.89 -10.39
N ILE A 293 4.62 17.57 -11.62
CA ILE A 293 4.98 18.53 -12.66
C ILE A 293 3.79 19.43 -13.00
N LEU A 294 2.60 18.83 -13.16
CA LEU A 294 1.38 19.57 -13.45
C LEU A 294 1.02 20.55 -12.31
N LEU A 295 1.11 20.12 -11.05
CA LEU A 295 0.91 21.00 -9.90
C LEU A 295 1.91 22.15 -9.84
N VAL A 296 3.19 21.89 -10.10
CA VAL A 296 4.22 22.95 -10.16
C VAL A 296 3.91 23.95 -11.28
N TRP A 297 3.46 23.47 -12.44
CA TRP A 297 3.07 24.32 -13.55
C TRP A 297 1.84 25.18 -13.22
N LEU A 298 0.78 24.60 -12.66
CA LEU A 298 -0.41 25.33 -12.21
C LEU A 298 -0.06 26.43 -11.19
N LYS A 299 0.89 26.16 -10.29
CA LYS A 299 1.38 27.13 -9.32
C LYS A 299 2.11 28.29 -9.98
N LYS A 300 2.93 28.01 -11.01
CA LYS A 300 3.62 29.05 -11.79
C LYS A 300 2.65 29.94 -12.57
N GLN A 301 1.54 29.38 -13.06
CA GLN A 301 0.48 30.12 -13.75
C GLN A 301 -0.48 30.85 -12.81
N GLY A 302 -0.31 30.73 -11.48
CA GLY A 302 -1.21 31.35 -10.49
C GLY A 302 -2.59 30.70 -10.39
N LEU A 303 -2.77 29.51 -10.98
CA LEU A 303 -4.05 28.77 -11.02
C LEU A 303 -4.29 27.93 -9.76
N LEU A 304 -3.24 27.61 -9.01
CA LEU A 304 -3.36 27.06 -7.66
C LEU A 304 -3.67 28.19 -6.68
N ARG A 305 -4.95 28.34 -6.28
CA ARG A 305 -5.29 29.20 -5.13
C ARG A 305 -4.51 28.70 -3.92
N ARG A 306 -3.81 29.60 -3.21
CA ARG A 306 -3.21 29.28 -1.92
C ARG A 306 -4.33 28.77 -1.01
N SER A 307 -4.28 27.50 -0.65
CA SER A 307 -4.98 27.01 0.54
C SER A 307 -4.50 27.88 1.70
N ALA A 308 -5.42 28.64 2.27
CA ALA A 308 -5.20 29.31 3.55
C ALA A 308 -5.03 28.27 4.66
#